data_AF-A0A1N6JKM3-F1
#
_entry.id   AF-A0A1N6JKM3-F1
#
_cell.length_a   1.000
_cell.length_b   1.000
_cell.length_c   1.000
_cell.angle_alpha   90.00
_cell.angle_beta   90.00
_cell.angle_gamma   90.00
#
_symmetry.space_group_name_H-M   'P 1'
#
loop_
_entity.id
_entity.type
_entity.pdbx_description
1 polymer ?
#
loop_
_entity_poly.entity_id
_entity_poly.type
_entity_poly.pdbx_seq_one_letter_code
_entity_poly.pdbx_strand_id
1 'polypeptide(L)'
;MSKAARIIFLVLCLFAGPAHAYTTTTCEETWYVPTPGKEFSGSTASWTKVKEGDCQSHSMKLLELWNSGHSESFAMVDGKGYYVKLTEVPEGPGCHDRGAPVIDPQCFLPDALRHYEVHKERQYYQVTSGRELKLLDESSVKGGPAASGCKPGLYATDGVSLFYATHAFDDESGVFPYTPVRIEGADLASFKCFTPTGSNDDHEWAHDKDHVFYFGRTINGMSPNFPVRVQGDPRSVTSFIINGDKVFEVSWDEVTLRPDMKPDLHLLSPNFMTDGTSVFDREGKKIQGLNAAALKIVMPVCPIPGYPQLNCTPYDSTIPTGMVLDGGIAIENGVIAFPRFGSHVFRHEGLNAGNVTYFFLKRDDAQPDAFMIFDNRLYRLRALVDQLSDYDARTQQRLKDGVVIHGSLRSAKCGFVDDDKGPIDMETLERYSPDSPYPKQNC
;
A
#
# COMPACT_ATOMS: atom_id res chain seq x y z
N MET A 1 11.73 62.01 27.72
CA MET A 1 12.90 61.37 27.08
C MET A 1 14.11 62.30 27.19
N SER A 2 15.18 61.87 27.86
CA SER A 2 16.40 62.68 27.98
C SER A 2 17.07 62.86 26.61
N LYS A 3 17.88 63.91 26.45
CA LYS A 3 18.65 64.16 25.22
C LYS A 3 19.53 62.96 24.83
N ALA A 4 20.01 62.18 25.81
CA ALA A 4 20.75 60.94 25.56
C ALA A 4 19.88 59.86 24.88
N ALA A 5 18.62 59.71 25.29
CA ALA A 5 17.70 58.75 24.67
C ALA A 5 17.36 59.09 23.21
N ARG A 6 17.31 60.38 22.85
CA ARG A 6 17.09 60.82 21.46
C ARG A 6 18.30 60.58 20.56
N ILE A 7 19.52 60.75 21.09
CA ILE A 7 20.76 60.49 20.33
C ILE A 7 20.94 58.99 20.08
N ILE A 8 20.65 58.14 21.08
CA ILE A 8 20.71 56.68 20.92
C ILE A 8 19.69 56.20 19.86
N PHE A 9 18.46 56.74 19.90
CA PHE A 9 17.42 56.37 18.92
C PHE A 9 17.77 56.85 17.49
N LEU A 10 18.38 58.03 17.34
CA LEU A 10 18.81 58.54 16.03
C LEU A 10 20.02 57.79 15.45
N VAL A 11 20.95 57.36 16.30
CA VAL A 11 22.08 56.51 15.87
C VAL A 11 21.58 55.13 15.45
N LEU A 12 20.59 54.55 16.15
CA LEU A 12 19.96 53.29 15.76
C LEU A 12 19.25 53.36 14.40
N CYS A 13 18.63 54.49 14.05
CA CYS A 13 17.96 54.66 12.74
C CYS A 13 18.92 54.95 11.58
N LEU A 14 20.11 55.53 11.84
CA LEU A 14 21.08 55.87 10.79
C LEU A 14 21.91 54.66 10.31
N PHE A 15 21.91 53.55 11.04
CA PHE A 15 22.48 52.27 10.61
C PHE A 15 21.43 51.28 10.08
N ALA A 16 20.16 51.70 9.97
CA ALA A 16 19.12 50.92 9.32
C ALA A 16 19.24 51.04 7.79
N GLY A 17 20.30 50.46 7.23
CA GLY A 17 20.23 49.98 5.84
C GLY A 17 19.07 48.98 5.73
N PRO A 18 18.57 48.66 4.51
CA PRO A 18 17.61 47.58 4.35
C PRO A 18 18.28 46.27 4.77
N ALA A 19 18.17 45.95 6.07
CA ALA A 19 18.52 44.67 6.63
C ALA A 19 17.45 43.70 6.14
N HIS A 20 17.61 43.24 4.91
CA HIS A 20 16.81 42.13 4.42
C HIS A 20 17.29 40.88 5.16
N ALA A 21 16.35 40.09 5.68
CA ALA A 21 16.62 38.69 5.97
C ALA A 21 17.35 38.10 4.76
N TYR A 22 18.59 37.68 4.98
CA TYR A 22 19.34 36.92 4.00
C TYR A 22 19.51 35.53 4.59
N THR A 23 19.21 34.52 3.79
CA THR A 23 19.55 33.15 4.14
C THR A 23 20.95 32.90 3.63
N THR A 24 21.90 32.57 4.50
CA THR A 24 23.18 32.01 4.06
C THR A 24 23.02 30.51 3.90
N THR A 25 23.52 29.97 2.80
CA THR A 25 23.57 28.52 2.61
C THR A 25 25.02 28.11 2.59
N THR A 26 25.44 27.36 3.61
CA THR A 26 26.70 26.63 3.61
C THR A 26 26.43 25.22 3.08
N CYS A 27 27.41 24.64 2.38
CA CYS A 27 27.24 23.33 1.81
C CYS A 27 28.53 22.54 1.92
N GLU A 28 28.46 21.40 2.60
CA GLU A 28 29.55 20.46 2.78
C GLU A 28 29.22 19.14 2.10
N GLU A 29 30.20 18.57 1.41
CA GLU A 29 30.13 17.25 0.82
C GLU A 29 31.12 16.30 1.48
N THR A 30 30.68 15.07 1.77
CA THR A 30 31.54 13.98 2.23
C THR A 30 31.44 12.79 1.29
N TRP A 31 32.57 12.20 0.93
CA TRP A 31 32.67 11.06 0.03
C TRP A 31 33.17 9.83 0.74
N TYR A 32 32.51 8.72 0.45
CA TYR A 32 32.74 7.43 1.03
C TYR A 32 32.96 6.40 -0.07
N VAL A 33 33.94 5.51 0.12
CA VAL A 33 34.20 4.36 -0.79
C VAL A 33 34.12 3.05 -0.02
N PRO A 34 33.81 1.92 -0.68
CA PRO A 34 33.83 0.63 -0.02
C PRO A 34 35.16 0.36 0.67
N THR A 35 35.08 -0.13 1.90
CA THR A 35 36.25 -0.50 2.69
C THR A 35 36.95 -1.66 1.99
N PRO A 36 38.28 -1.61 1.79
CA PRO A 36 39.00 -2.69 1.09
C PRO A 36 38.69 -4.07 1.67
N GLY A 37 38.32 -5.02 0.82
CA GLY A 37 37.98 -6.39 1.22
C GLY A 37 36.59 -6.57 1.84
N LYS A 38 35.80 -5.49 1.99
CA LYS A 38 34.37 -5.61 2.29
C LYS A 38 33.56 -5.44 1.02
N GLU A 39 32.67 -6.39 0.77
CA GLU A 39 31.66 -6.23 -0.27
C GLU A 39 30.67 -5.13 0.14
N PHE A 40 30.08 -4.51 -0.86
CA PHE A 40 29.01 -3.55 -0.67
C PHE A 40 27.82 -4.26 -0.02
N SER A 41 27.41 -3.80 1.18
CA SER A 41 26.31 -4.42 1.94
C SER A 41 25.22 -3.43 2.35
N GLY A 42 25.31 -2.17 1.92
CA GLY A 42 24.35 -1.13 2.31
C GLY A 42 24.49 -0.61 3.75
N SER A 43 25.38 -1.19 4.56
CA SER A 43 25.66 -0.77 5.95
C SER A 43 26.77 0.28 6.00
N THR A 44 26.61 1.35 6.80
CA THR A 44 27.62 2.42 7.00
C THR A 44 29.01 1.89 7.33
N ALA A 45 29.10 0.76 8.05
CA ALA A 45 30.35 0.09 8.43
C ALA A 45 31.12 -0.55 7.25
N SER A 46 30.50 -0.59 6.06
CA SER A 46 31.11 -1.05 4.82
C SER A 46 31.87 0.05 4.08
N TRP A 47 31.76 1.32 4.47
CA TRP A 47 32.47 2.42 3.80
C TRP A 47 33.52 3.11 4.67
N THR A 48 34.51 3.69 3.98
CA THR A 48 35.54 4.55 4.57
C THR A 48 35.46 5.93 3.92
N LYS A 49 35.52 6.99 4.73
CA LYS A 49 35.58 8.38 4.28
C LYS A 49 36.89 8.65 3.55
N VAL A 50 36.82 9.25 2.37
CA VAL A 50 38.00 9.55 1.53
C VAL A 50 38.17 11.02 1.18
N LYS A 51 37.08 11.81 1.22
CA LYS A 51 37.11 13.24 0.89
C LYS A 51 36.01 13.95 1.68
N GLU A 52 36.30 15.17 2.09
CA GLU A 52 35.36 16.12 2.68
C GLU A 52 35.74 17.54 2.24
N GLY A 53 34.76 18.41 2.05
CA GLY A 53 34.98 19.81 1.75
C GLY A 53 33.72 20.51 1.25
N ASP A 54 33.88 21.73 0.73
CA ASP A 54 32.77 22.50 0.18
C ASP A 54 32.13 21.79 -1.02
N CYS A 55 30.79 21.87 -1.12
CA CYS A 55 30.05 21.27 -2.23
C CYS A 55 30.54 21.76 -3.59
N GLN A 56 30.81 20.82 -4.50
CA GLN A 56 31.19 21.10 -5.87
C GLN A 56 30.03 20.84 -6.84
N SER A 57 30.17 21.33 -8.08
CA SER A 57 29.23 21.03 -9.15
C SER A 57 29.60 19.69 -9.77
N HIS A 58 28.65 18.75 -9.74
CA HIS A 58 28.81 17.41 -10.31
C HIS A 58 27.77 17.13 -11.38
N SER A 59 28.12 16.32 -12.37
CA SER A 59 27.13 15.77 -13.30
C SER A 59 26.36 14.66 -12.59
N MET A 60 25.13 14.94 -12.16
CA MET A 60 24.30 14.02 -11.41
C MET A 60 23.05 13.60 -12.19
N LYS A 61 22.84 12.28 -12.34
CA LYS A 61 21.58 11.69 -12.84
C LYS A 61 20.96 10.86 -11.71
N LEU A 62 19.85 11.33 -11.16
CA LEU A 62 19.09 10.63 -10.11
C LEU A 62 18.38 9.41 -10.70
N LEU A 63 18.38 8.32 -9.95
CA LEU A 63 17.82 7.02 -10.30
C LEU A 63 16.60 6.81 -9.39
N GLU A 64 15.44 6.86 -10.03
CA GLU A 64 14.10 6.84 -9.43
C GLU A 64 13.70 8.12 -8.65
N LEU A 65 12.60 8.72 -9.09
CA LEU A 65 11.91 9.85 -8.47
C LEU A 65 10.51 9.37 -8.09
N TRP A 66 10.38 8.59 -7.01
CA TRP A 66 9.11 8.67 -6.31
C TRP A 66 9.05 10.02 -5.61
N ASN A 67 7.90 10.66 -5.72
CA ASN A 67 7.67 12.09 -5.62
C ASN A 67 7.68 12.58 -4.16
N SER A 68 8.70 12.20 -3.42
CA SER A 68 8.84 12.41 -1.99
C SER A 68 10.07 13.28 -1.81
N GLY A 69 9.95 14.38 -1.08
CA GLY A 69 11.08 15.22 -0.67
C GLY A 69 12.04 14.50 0.29
N HIS A 70 12.37 13.24 0.02
CA HIS A 70 13.37 12.47 0.70
C HIS A 70 14.73 12.98 0.29
N SER A 71 15.57 13.09 1.29
CA SER A 71 16.92 13.62 1.15
C SER A 71 17.89 12.50 0.76
N GLU A 72 17.42 11.36 0.26
CA GLU A 72 18.20 10.15 0.02
C GLU A 72 17.82 9.57 -1.36
N SER A 73 18.81 9.26 -2.19
CA SER A 73 18.56 8.75 -3.56
C SER A 73 19.76 7.98 -4.12
N PHE A 74 19.50 6.99 -4.97
CA PHE A 74 20.56 6.43 -5.83
C PHE A 74 20.83 7.39 -6.99
N ALA A 75 22.10 7.66 -7.28
CA ALA A 75 22.49 8.60 -8.32
C ALA A 75 23.75 8.13 -9.05
N MET A 76 23.81 8.46 -10.33
CA MET A 76 25.06 8.47 -11.08
C MET A 76 25.70 9.84 -10.91
N VAL A 77 26.90 9.88 -10.33
CA VAL A 77 27.69 11.10 -10.14
C VAL A 77 29.01 10.94 -10.86
N ASP A 78 29.25 11.79 -11.86
CA ASP A 78 30.44 11.74 -12.72
C ASP A 78 30.72 10.33 -13.29
N GLY A 79 29.66 9.65 -13.71
CA GLY A 79 29.69 8.32 -14.32
C GLY A 79 29.76 7.15 -13.34
N LYS A 80 29.95 7.38 -12.04
CA LYS A 80 29.99 6.31 -11.03
C LYS A 80 28.67 6.24 -10.26
N GLY A 81 28.31 5.05 -9.81
CA GLY A 81 27.12 4.83 -8.97
C GLY A 81 27.38 5.21 -7.52
N TYR A 82 26.51 6.05 -6.96
CA TYR A 82 26.51 6.50 -5.57
C TYR A 82 25.12 6.43 -4.94
N TYR A 83 25.05 5.97 -3.70
CA TYR A 83 23.93 6.33 -2.83
C TYR A 83 24.21 7.73 -2.27
N VAL A 84 23.30 8.66 -2.48
CA VAL A 84 23.46 10.07 -2.12
C VAL A 84 22.48 10.41 -1.02
N LYS A 85 23.01 10.82 0.14
CA LYS A 85 22.25 11.38 1.24
C LYS A 85 22.48 12.88 1.31
N LEU A 86 21.51 13.63 0.86
CA LEU A 86 21.32 15.04 1.13
C LEU A 86 20.79 15.18 2.56
N THR A 87 21.16 16.23 3.27
CA THR A 87 20.54 16.63 4.53
C THR A 87 20.54 18.13 4.55
N GLU A 88 19.37 18.74 4.74
CA GLU A 88 19.26 20.19 4.89
C GLU A 88 18.89 20.47 6.35
N VAL A 89 19.84 21.02 7.11
CA VAL A 89 19.63 21.44 8.49
C VAL A 89 19.42 22.95 8.46
N PRO A 90 18.17 23.43 8.64
CA PRO A 90 17.95 24.84 8.88
C PRO A 90 18.47 25.20 10.28
N GLU A 91 19.62 25.85 10.32
CA GLU A 91 20.19 26.48 11.50
C GLU A 91 19.69 27.92 11.58
N GLY A 92 18.46 28.07 12.07
CA GLY A 92 17.92 29.35 12.52
C GLY A 92 18.02 29.46 14.04
N PRO A 93 17.94 30.68 14.61
CA PRO A 93 17.67 30.82 16.04
C PRO A 93 16.40 30.05 16.35
N GLY A 94 16.53 28.96 17.11
CA GLY A 94 15.43 28.07 17.44
C GLY A 94 14.48 28.75 18.42
N CYS A 95 13.65 29.65 17.93
CA CYS A 95 12.68 30.41 18.73
C CYS A 95 11.44 29.58 19.07
N HIS A 96 11.64 28.32 19.46
CA HIS A 96 10.61 27.39 19.84
C HIS A 96 10.62 27.13 21.35
N ASP A 97 9.42 27.03 21.92
CA ASP A 97 9.06 26.89 23.34
C ASP A 97 9.63 25.62 24.02
N ARG A 98 10.95 25.45 24.06
CA ARG A 98 11.58 24.36 24.81
C ARG A 98 11.82 24.78 26.26
N GLY A 99 10.75 24.85 27.05
CA GLY A 99 10.70 24.57 28.50
C GLY A 99 11.69 25.21 29.49
N ALA A 100 12.64 26.03 29.06
CA ALA A 100 13.66 26.67 29.88
C ALA A 100 13.84 28.13 29.43
N PRO A 101 13.99 29.08 30.36
CA PRO A 101 14.11 30.49 30.05
C PRO A 101 15.53 30.82 29.59
N VAL A 102 15.91 30.40 28.40
CA VAL A 102 17.09 30.94 27.72
C VAL A 102 16.61 32.07 26.81
N ILE A 103 16.88 33.30 27.23
CA ILE A 103 16.58 34.50 26.45
C ILE A 103 17.62 34.55 25.33
N ASP A 104 17.26 34.10 24.13
CA ASP A 104 18.06 34.33 22.92
C ASP A 104 17.68 35.70 22.33
N PRO A 105 18.59 36.70 22.34
CA PRO A 105 18.33 38.02 21.78
C PRO A 105 17.90 37.98 20.30
N GLN A 106 18.32 36.95 19.55
CA GLN A 106 17.98 36.79 18.13
C GLN A 106 16.50 36.47 17.92
N CYS A 107 15.81 35.92 18.93
CA CYS A 107 14.37 35.64 18.88
C CYS A 107 13.48 36.86 19.03
N PHE A 108 14.02 37.98 19.51
CA PHE A 108 13.29 39.26 19.60
C PHE A 108 13.34 40.07 18.30
N LEU A 109 14.13 39.63 17.32
CA LEU A 109 14.12 40.24 15.99
C LEU A 109 12.86 39.81 15.22
N PRO A 110 12.18 40.74 14.50
CA PRO A 110 11.15 40.39 13.53
C PRO A 110 11.69 39.39 12.49
N ASP A 111 10.85 38.47 12.02
CA ASP A 111 11.26 37.43 11.05
C ASP A 111 12.00 38.00 9.83
N ALA A 112 11.57 39.18 9.36
CA ALA A 112 12.18 39.89 8.23
C ALA A 112 13.62 40.39 8.47
N LEU A 113 14.11 40.37 9.72
CA LEU A 113 15.45 40.76 10.14
C LEU A 113 16.27 39.58 10.68
N ARG A 114 15.69 38.38 10.74
CA ARG A 114 16.40 37.19 11.23
C ARG A 114 17.35 36.68 10.16
N HIS A 115 18.55 36.34 10.60
CA HIS A 115 19.51 35.60 9.80
C HIS A 115 19.20 34.11 9.97
N TYR A 116 19.03 33.43 8.84
CA TYR A 116 18.87 31.98 8.80
C TYR A 116 20.08 31.40 8.09
N GLU A 117 20.73 30.42 8.70
CA GLU A 117 21.76 29.66 8.04
C GLU A 117 21.17 28.29 7.67
N VAL A 118 21.30 27.89 6.42
CA VAL A 118 20.89 26.54 5.99
C VAL A 118 22.15 25.79 5.70
N HIS A 119 22.47 24.84 6.56
CA HIS A 119 23.58 23.91 6.38
C HIS A 119 23.10 22.75 5.52
N LYS A 120 23.69 22.60 4.33
CA LYS A 120 23.42 21.49 3.44
C LYS A 120 24.58 20.50 3.51
N GLU A 121 24.29 19.29 3.95
CA GLU A 121 25.25 18.19 3.91
C GLU A 121 24.92 17.26 2.75
N ARG A 122 25.93 16.85 1.99
CA ARG A 122 25.81 15.85 0.92
C ARG A 122 26.78 14.71 1.16
N GLN A 123 26.26 13.52 1.39
CA GLN A 123 27.06 12.33 1.62
C GLN A 123 26.95 11.41 0.42
N TYR A 124 28.08 11.10 -0.20
CA TYR A 124 28.19 10.28 -1.41
C TYR A 124 28.81 8.92 -1.05
N TYR A 125 28.02 7.87 -1.06
CA TYR A 125 28.44 6.50 -0.76
C TYR A 125 28.63 5.72 -2.06
N GLN A 126 29.89 5.51 -2.46
CA GLN A 126 30.19 4.83 -3.72
C GLN A 126 29.74 3.37 -3.66
N VAL A 127 28.97 2.96 -4.66
CA VAL A 127 28.38 1.63 -4.79
C VAL A 127 29.21 0.75 -5.72
N THR A 128 29.77 1.34 -6.77
CA THR A 128 30.55 0.65 -7.79
C THR A 128 32.04 0.67 -7.46
N SER A 129 32.81 -0.36 -7.81
CA SER A 129 34.26 -0.42 -7.54
C SER A 129 35.11 0.41 -8.52
N GLY A 130 34.60 1.55 -8.99
CA GLY A 130 35.31 2.48 -9.88
C GLY A 130 34.99 2.34 -11.38
N ARG A 131 34.03 1.48 -11.72
CA ARG A 131 33.52 1.33 -13.10
C ARG A 131 32.39 2.31 -13.37
N GLU A 132 32.21 2.65 -14.65
CA GLU A 132 31.10 3.48 -15.08
C GLU A 132 29.79 2.71 -14.89
N LEU A 133 28.87 3.26 -14.11
CA LEU A 133 27.53 2.70 -13.96
C LEU A 133 26.70 3.11 -15.18
N LYS A 134 25.98 2.16 -15.75
CA LYS A 134 25.06 2.38 -16.87
C LYS A 134 23.68 1.93 -16.48
N LEU A 135 22.69 2.74 -16.81
CA LEU A 135 21.30 2.34 -16.63
C LEU A 135 20.89 1.39 -17.73
N LEU A 136 20.03 0.45 -17.35
CA LEU A 136 19.34 -0.40 -18.30
C LEU A 136 18.04 0.32 -18.72
N ASP A 137 18.16 1.53 -19.29
CA ASP A 137 17.03 2.31 -19.80
C ASP A 137 16.85 2.09 -21.31
N GLU A 138 16.04 1.09 -21.66
CA GLU A 138 15.39 0.75 -22.96
C GLU A 138 16.18 0.81 -24.29
N SER A 139 17.43 1.28 -24.33
CA SER A 139 18.19 1.48 -25.58
C SER A 139 19.72 1.45 -25.42
N SER A 140 20.24 1.29 -24.21
CA SER A 140 21.65 1.60 -23.89
C SER A 140 22.63 0.42 -23.89
N VAL A 141 22.18 -0.84 -24.01
CA VAL A 141 23.09 -1.98 -24.23
C VAL A 141 23.30 -2.20 -25.72
N LYS A 142 24.23 -1.45 -26.33
CA LYS A 142 24.74 -1.76 -27.67
C LYS A 142 25.46 -3.12 -27.63
N GLY A 143 24.78 -4.17 -28.10
CA GLY A 143 25.36 -5.51 -28.33
C GLY A 143 24.76 -6.67 -27.53
N GLY A 144 23.80 -6.41 -26.65
CA GLY A 144 22.95 -7.43 -26.02
C GLY A 144 21.50 -7.28 -26.49
N PRO A 145 20.66 -8.34 -26.45
CA PRO A 145 19.22 -8.16 -26.68
C PRO A 145 18.74 -7.12 -25.66
N ALA A 146 18.09 -6.07 -26.14
CA ALA A 146 17.56 -5.02 -25.29
C ALA A 146 16.85 -5.64 -24.07
N ALA A 147 17.15 -5.16 -22.86
CA ALA A 147 16.28 -5.35 -21.71
C ALA A 147 15.01 -4.51 -21.96
N SER A 148 14.23 -4.90 -22.96
CA SER A 148 12.96 -4.28 -23.32
C SER A 148 11.99 -4.44 -22.15
N GLY A 149 11.37 -3.36 -21.71
CA GLY A 149 10.33 -3.40 -20.67
C GLY A 149 10.82 -3.14 -19.24
N CYS A 150 12.09 -2.77 -19.02
CA CYS A 150 12.52 -2.30 -17.71
C CYS A 150 12.07 -0.85 -17.50
N LYS A 151 11.42 -0.56 -16.37
CA LYS A 151 11.16 0.83 -15.96
C LYS A 151 12.50 1.59 -15.86
N PRO A 152 12.61 2.77 -16.50
CA PRO A 152 13.83 3.57 -16.44
C PRO A 152 14.25 3.88 -15.00
N GLY A 153 15.53 3.68 -14.70
CA GLY A 153 16.10 4.03 -13.40
C GLY A 153 16.04 2.94 -12.33
N LEU A 154 15.36 1.81 -12.55
CA LEU A 154 15.32 0.71 -11.57
C LEU A 154 16.56 -0.18 -11.60
N TYR A 155 17.05 -0.52 -12.79
CA TYR A 155 18.19 -1.42 -12.95
C TYR A 155 19.40 -0.68 -13.52
N ALA A 156 20.57 -1.03 -12.98
CA ALA A 156 21.85 -0.49 -13.42
C ALA A 156 22.92 -1.57 -13.47
N THR A 157 23.94 -1.39 -14.29
CA THR A 157 25.08 -2.30 -14.39
C THR A 157 26.39 -1.54 -14.50
N ASP A 158 27.44 -2.08 -13.91
CA ASP A 158 28.82 -1.61 -14.11
C ASP A 158 29.58 -2.42 -15.17
N GLY A 159 28.85 -3.24 -15.94
CA GLY A 159 29.36 -4.19 -16.93
C GLY A 159 29.79 -5.55 -16.37
N VAL A 160 29.77 -5.75 -15.05
CA VAL A 160 30.01 -7.06 -14.41
C VAL A 160 28.93 -7.45 -13.40
N SER A 161 28.40 -6.48 -12.68
CA SER A 161 27.31 -6.69 -11.72
C SER A 161 26.03 -6.01 -12.20
N LEU A 162 24.91 -6.58 -11.77
CA LEU A 162 23.59 -5.98 -11.90
C LEU A 162 23.17 -5.42 -10.54
N PHE A 163 22.56 -4.25 -10.56
CA PHE A 163 22.07 -3.54 -9.38
C PHE A 163 20.59 -3.21 -9.58
N TYR A 164 19.83 -3.30 -8.50
CA TYR A 164 18.44 -2.86 -8.44
C TYR A 164 18.30 -1.75 -7.41
N ALA A 165 17.68 -0.63 -7.79
CA ALA A 165 17.26 0.40 -6.85
C ALA A 165 16.11 -0.15 -5.99
N THR A 166 16.39 -0.49 -4.73
CA THR A 166 15.36 -1.04 -3.83
C THR A 166 14.61 0.07 -3.12
N HIS A 167 13.34 -0.18 -2.81
CA HIS A 167 12.62 0.50 -1.72
C HIS A 167 12.72 -0.39 -0.47
N ALA A 168 13.92 -0.56 0.10
CA ALA A 168 14.03 -1.29 1.36
C ALA A 168 13.48 -0.41 2.51
N PHE A 169 12.28 -0.73 2.99
CA PHE A 169 11.62 -0.08 4.13
C PHE A 169 12.10 -0.58 5.51
N ASP A 170 13.10 -1.46 5.53
CA ASP A 170 13.47 -2.14 6.77
C ASP A 170 14.54 -1.37 7.54
N ASP A 171 14.07 -0.42 8.35
CA ASP A 171 14.86 0.33 9.34
C ASP A 171 15.59 -0.61 10.33
N GLU A 172 15.13 -1.85 10.54
CA GLU A 172 15.74 -2.80 11.48
C GLU A 172 17.01 -3.45 10.92
N SER A 173 17.17 -3.48 9.60
CA SER A 173 18.34 -4.09 8.94
C SER A 173 19.62 -3.22 9.03
N GLY A 174 19.49 -1.95 9.41
CA GLY A 174 20.60 -0.97 9.40
C GLY A 174 21.13 -0.68 7.99
N VAL A 175 20.38 -1.06 6.94
CA VAL A 175 20.63 -0.73 5.54
C VAL A 175 19.90 0.58 5.22
N PHE A 176 20.56 1.51 4.53
CA PHE A 176 19.88 2.75 4.15
C PHE A 176 18.70 2.47 3.20
N PRO A 177 17.53 3.11 3.40
CA PRO A 177 16.45 3.05 2.42
C PRO A 177 16.96 3.59 1.08
N TYR A 178 16.45 3.08 -0.05
CA TYR A 178 16.89 3.48 -1.40
C TYR A 178 18.34 3.11 -1.76
N THR A 179 18.96 2.20 -0.99
CA THR A 179 20.25 1.64 -1.35
C THR A 179 20.08 0.70 -2.55
N PRO A 180 20.86 0.89 -3.64
CA PRO A 180 20.88 -0.09 -4.73
C PRO A 180 21.44 -1.40 -4.21
N VAL A 181 20.77 -2.52 -4.45
CA VAL A 181 21.27 -3.84 -4.03
C VAL A 181 21.85 -4.56 -5.23
N ARG A 182 23.05 -5.14 -5.06
CA ARG A 182 23.63 -6.02 -6.07
C ARG A 182 22.81 -7.30 -6.16
N ILE A 183 22.42 -7.68 -7.37
CA ILE A 183 21.69 -8.91 -7.61
C ILE A 183 22.70 -10.04 -7.78
N GLU A 184 22.88 -10.82 -6.72
CA GLU A 184 23.83 -11.93 -6.73
C GLU A 184 23.41 -13.02 -7.72
N GLY A 185 24.38 -13.48 -8.53
CA GLY A 185 24.17 -14.53 -9.52
C GLY A 185 23.48 -14.12 -10.82
N ALA A 186 23.13 -12.84 -11.00
CA ALA A 186 22.47 -12.37 -12.21
C ALA A 186 23.35 -12.52 -13.46
N ASP A 187 22.80 -13.14 -14.51
CA ASP A 187 23.44 -13.25 -15.82
C ASP A 187 23.10 -12.03 -16.68
N LEU A 188 24.03 -11.07 -16.74
CA LEU A 188 23.86 -9.82 -17.49
C LEU A 188 23.54 -10.01 -18.98
N ALA A 189 23.99 -11.11 -19.60
CA ALA A 189 23.82 -11.34 -21.03
C ALA A 189 22.38 -11.73 -21.41
N SER A 190 21.68 -12.40 -20.49
CA SER A 190 20.31 -12.88 -20.68
C SER A 190 19.26 -12.12 -19.86
N PHE A 191 19.69 -11.21 -18.97
CA PHE A 191 18.81 -10.42 -18.12
C PHE A 191 17.81 -9.57 -18.91
N LYS A 192 16.53 -9.67 -18.56
CA LYS A 192 15.41 -8.91 -19.14
C LYS A 192 14.33 -8.66 -18.10
N CYS A 193 13.72 -7.48 -18.13
CA CYS A 193 12.47 -7.24 -17.43
C CYS A 193 11.29 -7.78 -18.22
N PHE A 194 10.20 -8.07 -17.54
CA PHE A 194 8.96 -8.54 -18.17
C PHE A 194 7.75 -8.19 -17.31
N THR A 195 6.58 -8.09 -17.93
CA THR A 195 5.30 -7.94 -17.21
C THR A 195 4.64 -9.32 -17.08
N PRO A 196 4.34 -9.80 -15.85
CA PRO A 196 3.59 -11.02 -15.67
C PRO A 196 2.23 -10.98 -16.37
N THR A 197 1.78 -12.12 -16.92
CA THR A 197 0.47 -12.19 -17.55
C THR A 197 -0.63 -11.99 -16.50
N GLY A 198 -1.59 -11.09 -16.76
CA GLY A 198 -2.65 -10.76 -15.81
C GLY A 198 -2.27 -9.70 -14.77
N SER A 199 -1.03 -9.21 -14.79
CA SER A 199 -0.66 -7.97 -14.10
C SER A 199 -1.03 -6.75 -14.96
N ASN A 200 -1.51 -5.69 -14.32
CA ASN A 200 -1.59 -4.36 -14.92
C ASN A 200 -0.40 -3.48 -14.52
N ASP A 201 0.46 -4.00 -13.65
CA ASP A 201 1.63 -3.30 -13.14
C ASP A 201 2.89 -3.82 -13.84
N ASP A 202 3.64 -2.90 -14.45
CA ASP A 202 4.84 -3.14 -15.25
C ASP A 202 6.12 -3.07 -14.41
N HIS A 203 5.99 -3.21 -13.09
CA HIS A 203 7.04 -2.83 -12.17
C HIS A 203 7.54 -4.08 -11.42
N GLU A 204 8.86 -4.21 -11.33
CA GLU A 204 9.62 -5.09 -10.41
C GLU A 204 9.95 -6.52 -10.86
N TRP A 205 9.40 -7.01 -11.97
CA TRP A 205 9.70 -8.36 -12.47
C TRP A 205 10.83 -8.38 -13.50
N ALA A 206 11.77 -9.29 -13.31
CA ALA A 206 12.82 -9.57 -14.26
C ALA A 206 13.23 -11.04 -14.24
N HIS A 207 13.94 -11.48 -15.27
CA HIS A 207 14.49 -12.82 -15.32
C HIS A 207 15.82 -12.79 -16.08
N ASP A 208 16.65 -13.79 -15.84
CA ASP A 208 17.76 -14.14 -16.72
C ASP A 208 17.56 -15.58 -17.23
N LYS A 209 18.61 -16.23 -17.73
CA LYS A 209 18.54 -17.62 -18.21
C LYS A 209 18.37 -18.66 -17.09
N ASP A 210 18.71 -18.35 -15.86
CA ASP A 210 18.73 -19.26 -14.71
C ASP A 210 17.72 -18.87 -13.61
N HIS A 211 17.35 -17.59 -13.51
CA HIS A 211 16.63 -17.02 -12.37
C HIS A 211 15.42 -16.18 -12.78
N VAL A 212 14.45 -16.10 -11.86
CA VAL A 212 13.38 -15.10 -11.87
C VAL A 212 13.60 -14.18 -10.66
N PHE A 213 13.43 -12.88 -10.88
CA PHE A 213 13.62 -11.83 -9.89
C PHE A 213 12.35 -11.04 -9.66
N TYR A 214 12.13 -10.64 -8.42
CA TYR A 214 11.12 -9.68 -7.99
C TYR A 214 11.77 -8.67 -7.05
N PHE A 215 11.65 -7.37 -7.33
CA PHE A 215 12.40 -6.30 -6.63
C PHE A 215 13.92 -6.55 -6.56
N GLY A 216 14.50 -7.09 -7.65
CA GLY A 216 15.92 -7.44 -7.70
C GLY A 216 16.33 -8.61 -6.79
N ARG A 217 15.39 -9.30 -6.14
CA ARG A 217 15.64 -10.50 -5.32
C ARG A 217 15.35 -11.76 -6.12
N THR A 218 16.25 -12.74 -6.06
CA THR A 218 16.05 -14.05 -6.69
C THR A 218 14.92 -14.81 -5.99
N ILE A 219 13.92 -15.26 -6.77
CA ILE A 219 12.81 -16.04 -6.24
C ILE A 219 13.10 -17.53 -6.35
N ASN A 220 13.40 -18.15 -5.21
CA ASN A 220 13.75 -19.56 -5.14
C ASN A 220 12.57 -20.44 -5.58
N GLY A 221 12.87 -21.40 -6.46
CA GLY A 221 11.91 -22.40 -6.91
C GLY A 221 11.10 -22.02 -8.15
N MET A 222 11.17 -20.77 -8.61
CA MET A 222 10.70 -20.39 -9.95
C MET A 222 11.71 -20.81 -11.01
N SER A 223 11.23 -20.98 -12.24
CA SER A 223 12.05 -21.22 -13.41
C SER A 223 11.76 -20.17 -14.50
N PRO A 224 12.80 -19.58 -15.11
CA PRO A 224 12.65 -18.59 -16.17
C PRO A 224 12.06 -19.17 -17.46
N ASN A 225 11.97 -20.50 -17.57
CA ASN A 225 11.38 -21.18 -18.74
C ASN A 225 9.85 -21.25 -18.70
N PHE A 226 9.22 -20.87 -17.58
CA PHE A 226 7.77 -20.80 -17.47
C PHE A 226 7.31 -19.34 -17.34
N PRO A 227 6.19 -18.96 -17.97
CA PRO A 227 5.63 -17.63 -17.77
C PRO A 227 5.15 -17.47 -16.33
N VAL A 228 5.30 -16.26 -15.79
CA VAL A 228 4.65 -15.88 -14.52
C VAL A 228 3.26 -15.35 -14.83
N ARG A 229 2.24 -15.97 -14.24
CA ARG A 229 0.84 -15.57 -14.37
C ARG A 229 0.30 -15.11 -13.03
N VAL A 230 -0.25 -13.91 -12.97
CA VAL A 230 -0.92 -13.38 -11.78
C VAL A 230 -2.36 -13.89 -11.72
N GLN A 231 -2.77 -14.31 -10.53
CA GLN A 231 -4.14 -14.64 -10.14
C GLN A 231 -4.48 -13.77 -8.94
N GLY A 232 -5.51 -12.94 -9.07
CA GLY A 232 -5.88 -11.99 -8.02
C GLY A 232 -6.34 -10.66 -8.60
N ASP A 233 -6.84 -9.80 -7.71
CA ASP A 233 -7.00 -8.38 -8.03
C ASP A 233 -5.62 -7.72 -7.90
N PRO A 234 -5.07 -7.09 -8.95
CA PRO A 234 -3.80 -6.36 -8.85
C PRO A 234 -3.82 -5.21 -7.83
N ARG A 235 -5.01 -4.80 -7.36
CA ARG A 235 -5.18 -3.81 -6.27
C ARG A 235 -5.20 -4.43 -4.87
N SER A 236 -4.98 -5.74 -4.75
CA SER A 236 -4.93 -6.47 -3.49
C SER A 236 -3.56 -6.38 -2.83
N VAL A 237 -3.55 -6.31 -1.50
CA VAL A 237 -2.33 -6.37 -0.67
C VAL A 237 -1.54 -7.66 -0.92
N THR A 238 -2.25 -8.72 -1.32
CA THR A 238 -1.68 -10.02 -1.67
C THR A 238 -2.19 -10.45 -3.03
N SER A 239 -1.27 -10.85 -3.91
CA SER A 239 -1.56 -11.49 -5.20
C SER A 239 -0.97 -12.90 -5.22
N PHE A 240 -1.54 -13.81 -6.00
CA PHE A 240 -0.96 -15.12 -6.22
C PHE A 240 -0.36 -15.19 -7.62
N ILE A 241 0.74 -15.91 -7.77
CA ILE A 241 1.35 -16.14 -9.07
C ILE A 241 1.60 -17.61 -9.32
N ILE A 242 1.45 -18.00 -10.57
CA ILE A 242 1.72 -19.35 -11.05
C ILE A 242 2.97 -19.29 -11.93
N ASN A 243 3.94 -20.13 -11.64
CA ASN A 243 5.13 -20.35 -12.47
C ASN A 243 5.35 -21.87 -12.62
N GLY A 244 5.07 -22.39 -13.81
CA GLY A 244 5.09 -23.84 -14.07
C GLY A 244 4.01 -24.57 -13.28
N ASP A 245 4.42 -25.52 -12.46
CA ASP A 245 3.56 -26.36 -11.60
C ASP A 245 3.42 -25.82 -10.16
N LYS A 246 3.95 -24.63 -9.88
CA LYS A 246 4.00 -24.04 -8.55
C LYS A 246 3.17 -22.77 -8.45
N VAL A 247 2.63 -22.55 -7.26
CA VAL A 247 1.94 -21.34 -6.85
C VAL A 247 2.78 -20.62 -5.82
N PHE A 248 2.85 -19.30 -5.92
CA PHE A 248 3.51 -18.44 -4.96
C PHE A 248 2.53 -17.34 -4.53
N GLU A 249 2.67 -16.91 -3.29
CA GLU A 249 2.05 -15.73 -2.73
C GLU A 249 3.02 -14.55 -2.88
N VAL A 250 2.52 -13.43 -3.36
CA VAL A 250 3.26 -12.18 -3.54
C VAL A 250 2.73 -11.17 -2.53
N SER A 251 3.60 -10.77 -1.60
CA SER A 251 3.42 -9.60 -0.75
C SER A 251 4.18 -8.40 -1.34
N TRP A 252 4.14 -7.28 -0.63
CA TRP A 252 4.91 -6.08 -0.98
C TRP A 252 6.42 -6.32 -1.06
N ASP A 253 6.98 -7.26 -0.30
CA ASP A 253 8.42 -7.43 -0.10
C ASP A 253 8.93 -8.87 -0.26
N GLU A 254 8.01 -9.84 -0.35
CA GLU A 254 8.32 -11.25 -0.37
C GLU A 254 7.51 -12.01 -1.44
N VAL A 255 8.12 -13.06 -1.98
CA VAL A 255 7.44 -14.05 -2.82
C VAL A 255 7.65 -15.42 -2.21
N THR A 256 6.57 -16.01 -1.71
CA THR A 256 6.61 -17.21 -0.88
C THR A 256 5.92 -18.38 -1.58
N LEU A 257 6.59 -19.53 -1.65
CA LEU A 257 6.03 -20.74 -2.24
C LEU A 257 4.81 -21.24 -1.44
N ARG A 258 3.71 -21.56 -2.14
CA ARG A 258 2.46 -22.09 -1.58
C ARG A 258 2.24 -23.55 -2.00
N PRO A 259 2.88 -24.52 -1.32
CA PRO A 259 2.75 -25.94 -1.66
C PRO A 259 1.35 -26.51 -1.38
N ASP A 260 0.53 -25.77 -0.64
CA ASP A 260 -0.86 -26.11 -0.34
C ASP A 260 -1.85 -25.72 -1.44
N MET A 261 -1.39 -25.02 -2.48
CA MET A 261 -2.17 -24.59 -3.64
C MET A 261 -1.68 -25.25 -4.93
N LYS A 262 -2.62 -25.62 -5.81
CA LYS A 262 -2.31 -26.20 -7.13
C LYS A 262 -2.28 -25.14 -8.25
N PRO A 263 -1.54 -25.38 -9.35
CA PRO A 263 -1.35 -24.41 -10.44
C PRO A 263 -2.61 -24.14 -11.30
N ASP A 264 -3.70 -24.87 -11.08
CA ASP A 264 -5.02 -24.57 -11.64
C ASP A 264 -5.79 -23.51 -10.84
N LEU A 265 -5.10 -22.79 -9.96
CA LEU A 265 -5.63 -21.64 -9.22
C LEU A 265 -6.25 -20.60 -10.16
N HIS A 266 -7.50 -20.25 -9.91
CA HIS A 266 -8.22 -19.18 -10.59
C HIS A 266 -9.21 -18.49 -9.64
N LEU A 267 -9.56 -17.26 -9.99
CA LEU A 267 -10.56 -16.47 -9.26
C LEU A 267 -11.96 -17.02 -9.54
N LEU A 268 -12.72 -17.23 -8.47
CA LEU A 268 -14.18 -17.41 -8.53
C LEU A 268 -14.88 -16.05 -8.39
N SER A 269 -14.27 -15.17 -7.61
CA SER A 269 -14.67 -13.77 -7.45
C SER A 269 -13.49 -12.97 -6.88
N PRO A 270 -13.59 -11.63 -6.74
CA PRO A 270 -12.56 -10.83 -6.09
C PRO A 270 -12.16 -11.28 -4.66
N ASN A 271 -13.00 -12.12 -4.05
CA ASN A 271 -12.88 -12.54 -2.66
C ASN A 271 -12.58 -14.03 -2.48
N PHE A 272 -12.73 -14.84 -3.53
CA PHE A 272 -12.61 -16.28 -3.46
C PHE A 272 -11.82 -16.82 -4.65
N MET A 273 -10.93 -17.74 -4.36
CA MET A 273 -10.14 -18.47 -5.34
C MET A 273 -10.34 -19.97 -5.18
N THR A 274 -10.09 -20.71 -6.25
CA THR A 274 -10.03 -22.16 -6.18
C THR A 274 -8.96 -22.73 -7.07
N ASP A 275 -8.37 -23.83 -6.63
CA ASP A 275 -7.45 -24.68 -7.37
C ASP A 275 -8.15 -25.98 -7.83
N GLY A 276 -9.45 -25.88 -8.10
CA GLY A 276 -10.33 -26.99 -8.47
C GLY A 276 -10.65 -27.98 -7.33
N THR A 277 -9.83 -28.04 -6.28
CA THR A 277 -9.99 -28.98 -5.16
C THR A 277 -10.38 -28.26 -3.87
N SER A 278 -9.73 -27.14 -3.59
CA SER A 278 -9.88 -26.35 -2.38
C SER A 278 -10.42 -24.97 -2.73
N VAL A 279 -11.06 -24.34 -1.75
CA VAL A 279 -11.50 -22.94 -1.84
C VAL A 279 -10.65 -22.13 -0.89
N PHE A 280 -10.17 -20.99 -1.36
CA PHE A 280 -9.35 -20.06 -0.59
C PHE A 280 -10.07 -18.71 -0.54
N ASP A 281 -9.90 -17.98 0.57
CA ASP A 281 -10.26 -16.57 0.62
C ASP A 281 -9.22 -15.70 -0.12
N ARG A 282 -9.44 -14.39 -0.16
CA ARG A 282 -8.58 -13.42 -0.83
C ARG A 282 -7.15 -13.38 -0.28
N GLU A 283 -6.96 -13.73 0.99
CA GLU A 283 -5.66 -13.82 1.65
C GLU A 283 -4.99 -15.18 1.38
N GLY A 284 -5.61 -16.05 0.57
CA GLY A 284 -5.11 -17.38 0.27
C GLY A 284 -5.28 -18.38 1.40
N LYS A 285 -6.08 -18.09 2.42
CA LYS A 285 -6.35 -19.04 3.49
C LYS A 285 -7.40 -20.04 3.03
N LYS A 286 -7.09 -21.34 3.17
CA LYS A 286 -8.01 -22.42 2.82
C LYS A 286 -9.26 -22.38 3.70
N ILE A 287 -10.43 -22.36 3.07
CA ILE A 287 -11.74 -22.40 3.73
C ILE A 287 -12.18 -23.85 3.88
N GLN A 288 -12.33 -24.31 5.12
CA GLN A 288 -12.63 -25.70 5.41
C GLN A 288 -14.11 -26.03 5.21
N GLY A 289 -14.36 -27.23 4.67
CA GLY A 289 -15.72 -27.74 4.48
C GLY A 289 -16.49 -27.09 3.34
N LEU A 290 -15.78 -26.44 2.39
CA LEU A 290 -16.32 -26.04 1.10
C LEU A 290 -15.80 -26.95 -0.01
N ASN A 291 -16.69 -27.37 -0.92
CA ASN A 291 -16.36 -28.04 -2.16
C ASN A 291 -16.36 -27.06 -3.33
N ALA A 292 -15.20 -26.89 -3.98
CA ALA A 292 -15.02 -25.98 -5.11
C ALA A 292 -16.00 -26.21 -6.26
N ALA A 293 -16.32 -27.48 -6.59
CA ALA A 293 -17.21 -27.81 -7.71
C ALA A 293 -18.69 -27.51 -7.42
N ALA A 294 -19.08 -27.50 -6.15
CA ALA A 294 -20.46 -27.22 -5.72
C ALA A 294 -20.67 -25.77 -5.26
N LEU A 295 -19.58 -25.04 -5.03
CA LEU A 295 -19.61 -23.66 -4.56
C LEU A 295 -20.32 -22.74 -5.54
N LYS A 296 -21.15 -21.84 -5.01
CA LYS A 296 -21.79 -20.76 -5.75
C LYS A 296 -21.45 -19.43 -5.13
N ILE A 297 -20.98 -18.49 -5.94
CA ILE A 297 -20.81 -17.11 -5.51
C ILE A 297 -22.12 -16.37 -5.76
N VAL A 298 -22.68 -15.79 -4.71
CA VAL A 298 -23.84 -14.91 -4.79
C VAL A 298 -23.36 -13.47 -4.78
N MET A 299 -23.58 -12.78 -5.90
CA MET A 299 -23.24 -11.36 -6.08
C MET A 299 -24.36 -10.47 -5.54
N PRO A 300 -24.04 -9.25 -5.08
CA PRO A 300 -25.07 -8.33 -4.62
C PRO A 300 -25.95 -7.87 -5.79
N VAL A 301 -27.27 -7.83 -5.58
CA VAL A 301 -28.25 -7.45 -6.59
C VAL A 301 -28.95 -6.13 -6.25
N CYS A 302 -29.20 -5.33 -7.28
CA CYS A 302 -30.03 -4.13 -7.21
C CYS A 302 -30.69 -3.90 -8.59
N PRO A 303 -32.02 -3.81 -8.72
CA PRO A 303 -33.03 -3.77 -7.66
C PRO A 303 -33.16 -5.11 -6.91
N ILE A 304 -33.64 -5.06 -5.67
CA ILE A 304 -33.81 -6.25 -4.82
C ILE A 304 -35.07 -7.01 -5.26
N PRO A 305 -34.96 -8.29 -5.67
CA PRO A 305 -36.11 -9.09 -6.05
C PRO A 305 -37.19 -9.14 -4.95
N GLY A 306 -38.43 -8.81 -5.30
CA GLY A 306 -39.56 -8.75 -4.36
C GLY A 306 -39.64 -7.47 -3.51
N TYR A 307 -38.62 -6.61 -3.55
CA TYR A 307 -38.54 -5.38 -2.74
C TYR A 307 -38.02 -4.17 -3.54
N PRO A 308 -38.65 -3.80 -4.66
CA PRO A 308 -38.18 -2.73 -5.54
C PRO A 308 -38.20 -1.33 -4.88
N GLN A 309 -38.92 -1.16 -3.78
CA GLN A 309 -39.01 0.10 -3.04
C GLN A 309 -37.78 0.38 -2.16
N LEU A 310 -36.94 -0.63 -1.91
CA LEU A 310 -35.74 -0.45 -1.09
C LEU A 310 -34.63 0.22 -1.93
N ASN A 311 -34.07 1.30 -1.39
CA ASN A 311 -33.00 2.05 -2.03
C ASN A 311 -31.66 1.31 -1.92
N CYS A 312 -31.45 0.35 -2.80
CA CYS A 312 -30.19 -0.38 -2.89
C CYS A 312 -29.16 0.40 -3.71
N THR A 313 -27.89 0.12 -3.43
CA THR A 313 -26.78 0.61 -4.27
C THR A 313 -26.43 -0.50 -5.26
N PRO A 314 -26.37 -0.21 -6.58
CA PRO A 314 -25.86 -1.18 -7.54
C PRO A 314 -24.42 -1.55 -7.20
N TYR A 315 -24.06 -2.79 -7.47
CA TYR A 315 -22.69 -3.22 -7.29
C TYR A 315 -21.77 -2.43 -8.22
N ASP A 316 -20.79 -1.75 -7.63
CA ASP A 316 -19.75 -1.04 -8.36
C ASP A 316 -18.40 -1.37 -7.73
N SER A 317 -17.58 -2.09 -8.50
CA SER A 317 -16.22 -2.51 -8.15
C SER A 317 -15.23 -1.37 -7.89
N THR A 318 -15.65 -0.12 -8.09
CA THR A 318 -14.85 1.08 -7.82
C THR A 318 -15.21 1.74 -6.49
N ILE A 319 -16.30 1.35 -5.82
CA ILE A 319 -16.64 1.90 -4.51
C ILE A 319 -15.62 1.36 -3.50
N PRO A 320 -14.80 2.21 -2.86
CA PRO A 320 -13.89 1.79 -1.79
C PRO A 320 -14.75 1.59 -0.55
N THR A 321 -15.48 0.47 -0.49
CA THR A 321 -16.44 0.26 0.60
C THR A 321 -15.75 0.00 1.93
N GLY A 322 -14.43 -0.27 1.95
CA GLY A 322 -13.76 -0.84 3.12
C GLY A 322 -14.41 -2.15 3.60
N MET A 323 -15.41 -2.65 2.86
CA MET A 323 -16.22 -3.82 3.14
C MET A 323 -15.76 -4.90 2.20
N VAL A 324 -15.31 -5.98 2.81
CA VAL A 324 -14.70 -7.10 2.12
C VAL A 324 -15.78 -8.00 1.50
N LEU A 325 -17.00 -7.51 1.27
CA LEU A 325 -18.10 -8.29 0.69
C LEU A 325 -18.35 -7.96 -0.80
N ASP A 326 -17.55 -7.04 -1.36
CA ASP A 326 -17.68 -6.59 -2.74
C ASP A 326 -17.47 -7.71 -3.77
N GLY A 327 -16.71 -8.75 -3.45
CA GLY A 327 -16.57 -9.94 -4.30
C GLY A 327 -17.69 -10.98 -4.13
N GLY A 328 -18.81 -10.66 -3.47
CA GLY A 328 -19.89 -11.60 -3.21
C GLY A 328 -19.64 -12.49 -1.99
N ILE A 329 -20.63 -13.34 -1.68
CA ILE A 329 -20.58 -14.35 -0.63
C ILE A 329 -20.56 -15.75 -1.25
N ALA A 330 -19.80 -16.67 -0.67
CA ALA A 330 -19.71 -18.03 -1.18
C ALA A 330 -20.65 -18.95 -0.42
N ILE A 331 -21.47 -19.72 -1.14
CA ILE A 331 -22.50 -20.60 -0.60
C ILE A 331 -22.36 -22.02 -1.14
N GLU A 332 -22.36 -23.01 -0.26
CA GLU A 332 -22.37 -24.42 -0.62
C GLU A 332 -23.08 -25.25 0.47
N ASN A 333 -24.10 -26.02 0.12
CA ASN A 333 -24.72 -27.03 1.00
C ASN A 333 -25.00 -26.55 2.44
N GLY A 334 -25.67 -25.40 2.58
CA GLY A 334 -25.99 -24.82 3.88
C GLY A 334 -24.82 -24.07 4.54
N VAL A 335 -23.67 -23.97 3.89
CA VAL A 335 -22.50 -23.24 4.36
C VAL A 335 -22.40 -21.90 3.64
N ILE A 336 -22.22 -20.81 4.39
CA ILE A 336 -21.81 -19.51 3.87
C ILE A 336 -20.39 -19.24 4.32
N ALA A 337 -19.51 -18.79 3.44
CA ALA A 337 -18.21 -18.26 3.81
C ALA A 337 -18.14 -16.76 3.57
N PHE A 338 -17.49 -16.07 4.51
CA PHE A 338 -17.21 -14.64 4.44
C PHE A 338 -15.70 -14.41 4.25
N PRO A 339 -15.30 -13.55 3.32
CA PRO A 339 -13.92 -13.44 2.84
C PRO A 339 -12.90 -12.70 3.73
N ARG A 340 -13.27 -11.98 4.80
CA ARG A 340 -12.32 -11.23 5.66
C ARG A 340 -12.02 -11.86 7.01
N PHE A 341 -12.83 -12.82 7.43
CA PHE A 341 -12.83 -13.28 8.82
C PHE A 341 -12.23 -14.67 8.88
N GLY A 342 -11.01 -14.79 8.37
CA GLY A 342 -10.16 -15.97 8.44
C GLY A 342 -10.89 -17.31 8.38
N SER A 343 -11.22 -17.81 7.19
CA SER A 343 -11.82 -19.14 6.97
C SER A 343 -13.09 -19.45 7.79
N HIS A 344 -13.74 -18.46 8.41
CA HIS A 344 -14.96 -18.69 9.17
C HIS A 344 -16.11 -18.98 8.21
N VAL A 345 -16.83 -20.04 8.55
CA VAL A 345 -18.01 -20.49 7.82
C VAL A 345 -19.21 -20.47 8.74
N PHE A 346 -20.32 -19.93 8.24
CA PHE A 346 -21.61 -20.01 8.89
C PHE A 346 -22.38 -21.19 8.31
N ARG A 347 -23.07 -21.97 9.15
CA ARG A 347 -23.86 -23.13 8.73
C ARG A 347 -25.33 -22.94 9.09
N HIS A 348 -26.21 -23.07 8.10
CA HIS A 348 -27.66 -23.01 8.27
C HIS A 348 -28.34 -24.05 7.37
N GLU A 349 -29.27 -24.82 7.94
CA GLU A 349 -30.04 -25.81 7.19
C GLU A 349 -30.94 -25.13 6.14
N GLY A 350 -31.08 -25.73 4.95
CA GLY A 350 -31.91 -25.18 3.87
C GLY A 350 -31.29 -24.03 3.08
N LEU A 351 -30.12 -23.52 3.50
CA LEU A 351 -29.44 -22.44 2.82
C LEU A 351 -28.77 -22.90 1.52
N ASN A 352 -29.13 -22.24 0.42
CA ASN A 352 -28.53 -22.48 -0.90
C ASN A 352 -28.51 -21.18 -1.72
N ALA A 353 -27.69 -21.13 -2.76
CA ALA A 353 -27.56 -19.91 -3.56
C ALA A 353 -28.85 -19.48 -4.27
N GLY A 354 -29.78 -20.41 -4.54
CA GLY A 354 -31.04 -20.12 -5.24
C GLY A 354 -32.11 -19.46 -4.39
N ASN A 355 -31.98 -19.49 -3.05
CA ASN A 355 -32.94 -18.87 -2.12
C ASN A 355 -32.33 -17.75 -1.27
N VAL A 356 -31.16 -17.25 -1.68
CA VAL A 356 -30.45 -16.15 -1.03
C VAL A 356 -30.45 -14.93 -1.93
N THR A 357 -30.82 -13.78 -1.39
CA THR A 357 -30.67 -12.48 -2.04
C THR A 357 -29.69 -11.64 -1.24
N TYR A 358 -28.51 -11.38 -1.79
CA TYR A 358 -27.49 -10.51 -1.22
C TYR A 358 -27.58 -9.11 -1.86
N PHE A 359 -27.45 -8.03 -1.09
CA PHE A 359 -27.53 -6.65 -1.60
C PHE A 359 -26.88 -5.65 -0.64
N PHE A 360 -26.69 -4.43 -1.15
CA PHE A 360 -26.25 -3.27 -0.39
C PHE A 360 -27.37 -2.25 -0.28
N LEU A 361 -27.64 -1.74 0.92
CA LEU A 361 -28.54 -0.60 1.10
C LEU A 361 -27.75 0.70 1.13
N LYS A 362 -28.23 1.69 0.37
CA LYS A 362 -27.65 3.03 0.37
C LYS A 362 -27.85 3.66 1.75
N ARG A 363 -26.80 4.31 2.25
CA ARG A 363 -26.87 5.22 3.38
C ARG A 363 -26.40 6.58 2.90
N ASP A 364 -27.10 7.61 3.32
CA ASP A 364 -26.91 8.93 2.73
C ASP A 364 -25.76 9.74 3.34
N ASP A 365 -25.26 9.30 4.49
CA ASP A 365 -24.13 9.90 5.22
C ASP A 365 -23.01 8.88 5.52
N ALA A 366 -23.14 7.64 5.08
CA ALA A 366 -22.26 6.54 5.45
C ALA A 366 -22.03 5.57 4.29
N GLN A 367 -21.03 4.70 4.46
CA GLN A 367 -20.81 3.59 3.54
C GLN A 367 -22.04 2.67 3.50
N PRO A 368 -22.39 2.12 2.32
CA PRO A 368 -23.51 1.20 2.18
C PRO A 368 -23.32 -0.03 3.07
N ASP A 369 -24.38 -0.48 3.72
CA ASP A 369 -24.35 -1.68 4.56
C ASP A 369 -24.79 -2.91 3.77
N ALA A 370 -24.17 -4.05 4.05
CA ALA A 370 -24.40 -5.33 3.39
C ALA A 370 -25.51 -6.14 4.07
N PHE A 371 -26.49 -6.59 3.29
CA PHE A 371 -27.65 -7.35 3.77
C PHE A 371 -27.90 -8.61 2.94
N MET A 372 -28.48 -9.61 3.58
CA MET A 372 -28.89 -10.85 2.95
C MET A 372 -30.33 -11.18 3.33
N ILE A 373 -31.15 -11.57 2.36
CA ILE A 373 -32.47 -12.18 2.60
C ILE A 373 -32.36 -13.67 2.34
N PHE A 374 -32.80 -14.45 3.32
CA PHE A 374 -32.89 -15.91 3.24
C PHE A 374 -34.04 -16.37 4.15
N ASP A 375 -34.86 -17.32 3.68
CA ASP A 375 -36.03 -17.83 4.43
C ASP A 375 -36.96 -16.73 4.98
N ASN A 376 -37.23 -15.69 4.17
CA ASN A 376 -38.00 -14.49 4.55
C ASN A 376 -37.43 -13.70 5.76
N ARG A 377 -36.18 -13.94 6.14
CA ARG A 377 -35.46 -13.21 7.18
C ARG A 377 -34.43 -12.29 6.56
N LEU A 378 -34.24 -11.12 7.16
CA LEU A 378 -33.22 -10.16 6.80
C LEU A 378 -32.03 -10.28 7.75
N TYR A 379 -30.84 -10.43 7.19
CA TYR A 379 -29.58 -10.54 7.92
C TYR A 379 -28.70 -9.35 7.54
N ARG A 380 -28.18 -8.61 8.53
CA ARG A 380 -27.11 -7.64 8.30
C ARG A 380 -25.77 -8.36 8.40
N LEU A 381 -25.06 -8.43 7.29
CA LEU A 381 -23.87 -9.27 7.17
C LEU A 381 -22.72 -8.80 8.06
N ARG A 382 -22.55 -7.48 8.26
CA ARG A 382 -21.53 -6.95 9.18
C ARG A 382 -21.73 -7.46 10.62
N ALA A 383 -22.96 -7.43 11.12
CA ALA A 383 -23.25 -7.92 12.47
C ALA A 383 -23.01 -9.44 12.60
N LEU A 384 -23.40 -10.21 11.58
CA LEU A 384 -23.10 -11.65 11.49
C LEU A 384 -21.60 -11.92 11.54
N VAL A 385 -20.84 -11.09 10.84
CA VAL A 385 -19.38 -11.15 10.74
C VAL A 385 -18.69 -10.81 12.07
N ASP A 386 -19.07 -9.70 12.71
CA ASP A 386 -18.43 -9.23 13.95
C ASP A 386 -18.67 -10.24 15.08
N GLN A 387 -19.84 -10.90 15.04
CA GLN A 387 -20.18 -12.01 15.91
C GLN A 387 -19.37 -13.29 15.63
N LEU A 388 -18.96 -13.56 14.39
CA LEU A 388 -18.13 -14.72 14.08
C LEU A 388 -16.67 -14.54 14.54
N SER A 389 -16.19 -13.30 14.67
CA SER A 389 -14.86 -13.03 15.26
C SER A 389 -14.82 -13.24 16.78
N ASP A 390 -15.94 -13.02 17.48
CA ASP A 390 -16.09 -13.34 18.91
C ASP A 390 -16.46 -14.82 19.07
N TYR A 391 -15.42 -15.67 19.09
CA TYR A 391 -15.42 -17.14 19.04
C TYR A 391 -16.10 -17.87 20.21
N ASP A 392 -17.19 -17.36 20.78
CA ASP A 392 -17.93 -18.01 21.85
C ASP A 392 -19.07 -18.91 21.30
N ALA A 393 -19.30 -20.06 21.95
CA ALA A 393 -20.30 -21.03 21.53
C ALA A 393 -21.75 -20.51 21.63
N ARG A 394 -22.00 -19.46 22.43
CA ARG A 394 -23.32 -18.80 22.53
C ARG A 394 -23.59 -17.96 21.31
N THR A 395 -22.58 -17.33 20.71
CA THR A 395 -22.71 -16.55 19.49
C THR A 395 -23.07 -17.44 18.30
N GLN A 396 -22.45 -18.62 18.16
CA GLN A 396 -22.88 -19.60 17.15
C GLN A 396 -24.31 -20.09 17.37
N GLN A 397 -24.74 -20.27 18.63
CA GLN A 397 -26.11 -20.65 18.96
C GLN A 397 -27.10 -19.52 18.65
N ARG A 398 -26.79 -18.27 18.98
CA ARG A 398 -27.60 -17.08 18.60
C ARG A 398 -27.74 -16.97 17.08
N LEU A 399 -26.71 -17.29 16.33
CA LEU A 399 -26.76 -17.29 14.85
C LEU A 399 -27.62 -18.44 14.29
N LYS A 400 -27.57 -19.64 14.90
CA LYS A 400 -28.45 -20.77 14.55
C LYS A 400 -29.91 -20.51 14.90
N ASP A 401 -30.15 -19.85 16.03
CA ASP A 401 -31.48 -19.39 16.45
C ASP A 401 -31.94 -18.17 15.62
N GLY A 402 -31.01 -17.64 14.81
CA GLY A 402 -31.13 -16.40 14.05
C GLY A 402 -30.87 -15.22 14.98
N VAL A 403 -29.75 -14.52 14.78
CA VAL A 403 -29.74 -13.08 15.07
C VAL A 403 -30.55 -12.46 13.93
N VAL A 404 -31.86 -12.64 14.05
CA VAL A 404 -32.86 -11.93 13.28
C VAL A 404 -32.69 -10.49 13.75
N ILE A 405 -32.22 -9.61 12.88
CA ILE A 405 -32.60 -8.21 13.07
C ILE A 405 -34.11 -8.22 12.86
N HIS A 406 -34.85 -8.25 13.96
CA HIS A 406 -36.28 -8.51 13.99
C HIS A 406 -36.99 -7.62 12.98
N GLY A 407 -37.60 -8.26 11.99
CA GLY A 407 -38.41 -7.65 10.95
C GLY A 407 -38.69 -8.65 9.84
N SER A 408 -39.92 -9.16 9.76
CA SER A 408 -40.36 -9.77 8.51
C SER A 408 -40.45 -8.63 7.49
N LEU A 409 -39.98 -8.81 6.26
CA LEU A 409 -40.15 -7.78 5.23
C LEU A 409 -41.64 -7.51 4.91
N ARG A 410 -42.56 -8.43 5.25
CA ARG A 410 -44.01 -8.17 5.20
C ARG A 410 -44.48 -7.19 6.28
N SER A 411 -43.71 -6.99 7.34
CA SER A 411 -43.96 -6.01 8.41
C SER A 411 -43.10 -4.75 8.25
N ALA A 412 -42.40 -4.57 7.12
CA ALA A 412 -41.67 -3.33 6.80
C ALA A 412 -42.59 -2.12 6.52
N LYS A 413 -43.86 -2.16 6.94
CA LYS A 413 -44.63 -0.93 7.23
C LYS A 413 -44.37 -0.41 8.65
N CYS A 414 -43.82 -1.23 9.55
CA CYS A 414 -43.71 -0.93 10.98
C CYS A 414 -42.32 -1.31 11.55
N GLY A 415 -41.29 -0.52 11.20
CA GLY A 415 -40.00 -0.44 11.94
C GLY A 415 -39.07 -1.66 12.00
N PHE A 416 -37.79 -1.37 12.19
CA PHE A 416 -36.71 -2.30 12.56
C PHE A 416 -36.30 -2.05 14.02
N VAL A 417 -35.60 -2.97 14.68
CA VAL A 417 -35.11 -2.77 16.06
C VAL A 417 -33.60 -2.98 16.10
N ASP A 418 -32.90 -2.03 16.73
CA ASP A 418 -31.48 -2.13 17.08
C ASP A 418 -31.35 -2.71 18.49
N ASP A 419 -30.60 -3.80 18.67
CA ASP A 419 -30.47 -4.50 19.95
C ASP A 419 -29.69 -3.69 20.99
N ASP A 420 -28.91 -2.67 20.59
CA ASP A 420 -28.19 -1.81 21.53
C ASP A 420 -28.89 -0.46 21.79
N LYS A 421 -29.96 -0.12 21.05
CA LYS A 421 -30.63 1.21 21.15
C LYS A 421 -32.17 1.23 20.97
N GLY A 422 -32.84 0.09 20.86
CA GLY A 422 -34.30 0.03 20.73
C GLY A 422 -34.82 0.24 19.30
N PRO A 423 -36.16 0.33 19.10
CA PRO A 423 -36.79 0.34 17.78
C PRO A 423 -36.38 1.54 16.93
N ILE A 424 -35.82 1.29 15.74
CA ILE A 424 -35.68 2.25 14.65
C ILE A 424 -36.90 2.11 13.75
N ASP A 425 -37.88 3.00 13.86
CA ASP A 425 -39.07 2.94 13.00
C ASP A 425 -38.74 3.16 11.50
N MET A 426 -39.66 2.71 10.64
CA MET A 426 -39.56 2.86 9.17
C MET A 426 -39.68 4.33 8.71
N GLU A 427 -40.17 5.22 9.57
CA GLU A 427 -40.27 6.66 9.32
C GLU A 427 -38.90 7.36 9.34
N THR A 428 -37.88 6.66 9.88
CA THR A 428 -36.47 7.10 9.84
C THR A 428 -35.77 6.65 8.55
N LEU A 429 -36.31 5.65 7.84
CA LEU A 429 -35.80 5.14 6.56
C LEU A 429 -36.43 5.81 5.33
N GLU A 430 -37.56 6.52 5.49
CA GLU A 430 -38.24 7.26 4.41
C GLU A 430 -37.89 8.76 4.31
N ARG A 431 -37.02 9.32 5.18
CA ARG A 431 -36.62 10.75 5.12
C ARG A 431 -35.62 11.10 4.01
N TYR A 432 -35.62 10.33 2.92
CA TYR A 432 -34.92 10.64 1.67
C TYR A 432 -35.90 10.85 0.51
N SER A 433 -36.75 11.87 0.64
CA SER A 433 -37.40 12.55 -0.50
C SER A 433 -37.72 14.01 -0.14
N PRO A 434 -37.59 15.00 -1.06
CA PRO A 434 -37.33 16.39 -0.67
C PRO A 434 -38.54 17.22 -0.21
N ASP A 435 -39.78 16.82 -0.46
CA ASP A 435 -40.93 17.73 -0.32
C ASP A 435 -42.22 17.05 0.19
N SER A 436 -42.41 16.87 1.51
CA SER A 436 -43.73 16.48 2.03
C SER A 436 -44.12 17.19 3.34
N PRO A 437 -45.24 17.94 3.36
CA PRO A 437 -45.74 18.67 4.53
C PRO A 437 -47.03 18.09 5.13
N TYR A 438 -47.19 16.77 5.26
CA TYR A 438 -48.40 16.17 5.85
C TYR A 438 -48.14 15.28 7.07
N PRO A 439 -49.11 15.24 8.01
CA PRO A 439 -48.95 14.62 9.31
C PRO A 439 -49.19 13.12 9.25
N LYS A 440 -48.48 12.44 10.13
CA LYS A 440 -48.58 11.01 10.43
C LYS A 440 -50.04 10.58 10.59
N GLN A 441 -50.40 9.43 10.01
CA GLN A 441 -51.48 8.61 10.55
C GLN A 441 -51.20 7.11 10.36
N ASN A 442 -50.96 6.48 11.51
CA ASN A 442 -51.16 5.09 11.92
C ASN A 442 -50.78 3.97 10.94
N CYS A 443 -49.60 3.43 11.21
CA CYS A 443 -49.38 1.99 11.26
C CYS A 443 -50.31 1.30 12.27
#